data_AF-A0A401ZZX5-F1
#
_entry.id   AF-A0A401ZZX5-F1
#
_cell.length_a   1.000
_cell.length_b   1.000
_cell.length_c   1.000
_cell.angle_alpha   90.00
_cell.angle_beta   90.00
_cell.angle_gamma   90.00
#
_symmetry.space_group_name_H-M   'P 1'
#
loop_
_entity.id
_entity.type
_entity.pdbx_description
1 polymer ?
#
loop_
_entity_poly.entity_id
_entity_poly.type
_entity_poly.pdbx_seq_one_letter_code
_entity_poly.pdbx_strand_id
1 'polypeptide(L)'
;MEEALFLTRYARQVTIVHRRSTFRASPILVEKVQQHPSIRFVLENDVVDVLGDDAVEGICIRNTRTGALSQLPVQGVFLAIGHHPNTDLFRGEVQLDDEGYILPVERTMTSIAGVFAAGDVADPYYRQAITAAADGARAAMDARRWLEQHQIEKREPEQETAGSVR
;
A
#
# COMPACT_ATOMS: atom_id res chain seq x y z
N MET A 1 9.95 10.11 -2.38
CA MET A 1 10.86 11.08 -3.07
C MET A 1 10.24 11.52 -4.38
N GLU A 2 9.71 10.58 -5.16
CA GLU A 2 8.95 10.86 -6.38
C GLU A 2 7.76 11.80 -6.11
N GLU A 3 7.08 11.62 -4.97
CA GLU A 3 5.98 12.46 -4.52
C GLU A 3 6.40 13.93 -4.39
N ALA A 4 7.61 14.21 -3.90
CA ALA A 4 8.09 15.57 -3.76
C ALA A 4 8.30 16.25 -5.13
N LEU A 5 8.84 15.52 -6.12
CA LEU A 5 8.95 15.99 -7.50
C LEU A 5 7.59 16.15 -8.18
N PHE A 6 6.62 15.31 -7.84
CA PHE A 6 5.27 15.45 -8.36
C PHE A 6 4.58 16.71 -7.80
N LEU A 7 4.71 16.96 -6.49
CA LEU A 7 4.13 18.12 -5.81
C LEU A 7 4.69 19.45 -6.32
N THR A 8 5.93 19.51 -6.84
CA THR A 8 6.49 20.76 -7.39
C THR A 8 5.76 21.28 -8.62
N ARG A 9 4.91 20.46 -9.26
CA ARG A 9 4.02 20.89 -10.36
C ARG A 9 2.88 21.79 -9.89
N TYR A 10 2.56 21.76 -8.60
CA TYR A 10 1.41 22.46 -8.01
C TYR A 10 1.82 23.44 -6.92
N ALA A 11 2.82 23.09 -6.11
CA ALA A 11 3.28 23.88 -4.99
C ALA A 11 4.42 24.84 -5.39
N ARG A 12 4.35 26.09 -4.90
CA ARG A 12 5.44 27.08 -5.07
C ARG A 12 6.76 26.59 -4.47
N GLN A 13 6.68 25.88 -3.34
CA GLN A 13 7.82 25.32 -2.63
C GLN A 13 7.40 24.03 -1.94
N VAL A 14 8.24 23.00 -2.00
CA VAL A 14 8.04 21.71 -1.33
C VAL A 14 9.15 21.53 -0.30
N THR A 15 8.80 21.24 0.94
CA THR A 15 9.77 20.94 1.99
C THR A 15 9.70 19.46 2.34
N ILE A 16 10.82 18.75 2.18
CA ILE A 16 10.96 17.35 2.59
C ILE A 16 11.48 17.34 4.02
N VAL A 17 10.61 16.95 4.96
CA VAL A 17 11.00 16.65 6.34
C VAL A 17 11.42 15.19 6.41
N HIS A 18 12.63 14.92 6.91
CA HIS A 18 13.13 13.56 7.05
C HIS A 18 13.81 13.34 8.39
N ARG A 19 13.51 12.22 9.05
CA ARG A 19 14.00 11.90 10.40
C ARG A 19 15.49 11.58 10.50
N ARG A 20 16.15 11.32 9.36
CA ARG A 20 17.57 10.97 9.25
C ARG A 20 18.29 11.95 8.32
N SER A 21 19.62 11.90 8.35
CA SER A 21 20.50 12.62 7.42
C SER A 21 20.72 11.90 6.09
N THR A 22 20.34 10.63 5.99
CA THR A 22 20.53 9.79 4.79
C THR A 22 19.20 9.25 4.27
N PHE A 23 19.13 9.04 2.95
CA PHE A 23 17.96 8.52 2.26
C PHE A 23 18.14 7.06 1.84
N ARG A 24 17.02 6.32 1.82
CA ARG A 24 16.95 4.96 1.24
C ARG A 24 16.66 4.95 -0.27
N ALA A 25 16.25 6.09 -0.82
CA ALA A 25 15.92 6.21 -2.24
C ALA A 25 17.19 6.06 -3.11
N SER A 26 17.00 5.74 -4.39
CA SER A 26 18.12 5.59 -5.33
C SER A 26 18.95 6.88 -5.41
N PRO A 27 20.29 6.79 -5.56
CA PRO A 27 21.16 7.97 -5.61
C PRO A 27 20.76 8.99 -6.68
N ILE A 28 20.38 8.51 -7.87
CA ILE A 28 19.93 9.34 -8.99
C ILE A 28 18.68 10.13 -8.63
N LEU A 29 17.71 9.50 -7.94
CA LEU A 29 16.49 10.18 -7.53
C LEU A 29 16.76 11.23 -6.45
N VAL A 30 17.64 10.91 -5.48
CA VAL A 30 18.07 11.88 -4.45
C VAL A 30 18.73 13.09 -5.11
N GLU A 31 19.67 12.88 -6.03
CA GLU A 31 20.36 13.95 -6.75
C GLU A 31 19.38 14.84 -7.52
N LYS A 32 18.43 14.24 -8.25
CA LYS A 32 17.39 14.97 -8.99
C LYS A 32 16.52 15.83 -8.08
N VAL A 33 16.17 15.34 -6.90
CA VAL A 33 15.40 16.09 -5.90
C VAL A 33 16.25 17.22 -5.31
N GLN A 34 17.54 16.98 -5.02
CA GLN A 34 18.48 17.96 -4.48
C GLN A 34 18.74 19.13 -5.42
N GLN A 35 18.77 18.88 -6.73
CA GLN A 35 18.98 19.91 -7.73
C GLN A 35 17.71 20.72 -8.06
N HIS A 36 16.54 20.32 -7.54
CA HIS A 36 15.28 20.98 -7.87
C HIS A 36 15.11 22.29 -7.08
N PRO A 37 14.97 23.47 -7.75
CA PRO A 37 15.04 24.78 -7.09
C PRO A 37 13.89 25.05 -6.10
N SER A 38 12.73 24.45 -6.33
CA SER A 38 11.56 24.59 -5.45
C SER A 38 11.54 23.62 -4.26
N ILE A 39 12.55 22.75 -4.10
CA ILE A 39 12.58 21.76 -3.02
C ILE A 39 13.58 22.20 -1.94
N ARG A 40 13.17 22.07 -0.67
CA ARG A 40 14.06 22.25 0.49
C ARG A 40 14.04 21.01 1.37
N PHE A 41 15.14 20.78 2.09
CA PHE A 41 15.26 19.68 3.03
C PHE A 41 15.32 20.18 4.47
N VAL A 42 14.60 19.48 5.33
CA VAL A 42 14.69 19.60 6.78
C VAL A 42 14.99 18.19 7.31
N LEU A 43 16.28 17.88 7.38
CA LEU A 43 16.78 16.56 7.80
C LEU A 43 16.86 16.46 9.32
N GLU A 44 16.97 15.25 9.83
CA GLU A 44 17.06 14.97 11.27
C GLU A 44 15.90 15.57 12.07
N ASN A 45 14.69 15.57 11.48
CA ASN A 45 13.49 16.09 12.13
C ASN A 45 12.31 15.12 11.93
N ASP A 46 11.53 14.94 12.99
CA ASP A 46 10.22 14.30 12.96
C ASP A 46 9.13 15.38 12.96
N VAL A 47 8.03 15.15 12.25
CA VAL A 47 6.79 15.91 12.44
C VAL A 47 6.10 15.37 13.68
N VAL A 48 5.83 16.22 14.66
CA VAL A 48 5.20 15.83 15.94
C VAL A 48 3.80 16.38 16.11
N ASP A 49 3.43 17.41 15.33
CA ASP A 49 2.07 17.96 15.33
C ASP A 49 1.75 18.64 13.99
N VAL A 50 0.47 18.69 13.64
CA VAL A 50 -0.05 19.44 12.49
C VAL A 50 -0.92 20.57 13.03
N LEU A 51 -0.57 21.79 12.67
CA LEU A 51 -1.17 23.00 13.22
C LEU A 51 -2.25 23.55 12.28
N GLY A 52 -3.33 24.06 12.86
CA GLY A 52 -4.47 24.65 12.17
C GLY A 52 -5.79 24.09 12.69
N ASP A 53 -6.89 24.80 12.44
CA ASP A 53 -8.23 24.42 12.90
C ASP A 53 -9.01 23.73 11.76
N ASP A 54 -9.44 24.51 10.76
CA ASP A 54 -10.16 24.00 9.58
C ASP A 54 -9.23 23.51 8.46
N ALA A 55 -8.00 24.00 8.42
CA ALA A 55 -7.02 23.70 7.38
C ALA A 55 -5.59 23.71 7.95
N VAL A 56 -4.65 23.08 7.24
CA VAL A 56 -3.24 23.08 7.63
C VAL A 56 -2.68 24.50 7.51
N GLU A 57 -2.15 25.01 8.62
CA GLU A 57 -1.44 26.29 8.70
C GLU A 57 0.06 26.11 9.00
N GLY A 58 0.43 24.96 9.55
CA GLY A 58 1.82 24.63 9.83
C GLY A 58 2.02 23.22 10.35
N ILE A 59 3.27 22.94 10.68
CA ILE A 59 3.68 21.72 11.39
C ILE A 59 4.61 22.08 12.53
N CYS A 60 4.52 21.32 13.62
CA CYS A 60 5.55 21.29 14.65
C CYS A 60 6.52 20.17 14.32
N ILE A 61 7.81 20.48 14.29
CA ILE A 61 8.88 19.53 14.05
C ILE A 61 9.80 19.43 15.26
N ARG A 62 10.37 18.24 15.46
CA ARG A 62 11.32 17.95 16.53
C ARG A 62 12.63 17.45 15.92
N ASN A 63 13.72 18.10 16.26
CA ASN A 63 15.05 17.65 15.86
C ASN A 63 15.38 16.32 16.57
N THR A 64 15.73 15.28 15.81
CA THR A 64 15.98 13.92 16.31
C THR A 64 17.36 13.76 16.98
N ARG A 65 18.20 14.78 16.92
CA ARG A 65 19.51 14.84 17.59
C ARG A 65 19.47 15.64 18.88
N THR A 66 18.82 16.80 18.87
CA THR A 66 18.82 17.73 20.00
C THR A 66 17.53 17.72 20.82
N GLY A 67 16.43 17.18 20.26
CA GLY A 67 15.10 17.26 20.85
C GLY A 67 14.43 18.63 20.73
N ALA A 68 15.09 19.62 20.11
CA ALA A 68 14.55 20.96 19.96
C ALA A 68 13.29 20.97 19.09
N LEU A 69 12.29 21.73 19.52
CA LEU A 69 11.04 21.93 18.79
C LEU A 69 11.09 23.23 17.98
N SER A 70 10.51 23.21 16.79
CA SER A 70 10.28 24.40 15.99
C SER A 70 9.03 24.25 15.15
N GLN A 71 8.52 25.36 14.63
CA GLN A 71 7.34 25.38 13.77
C GLN A 71 7.74 25.75 12.34
N LEU A 72 7.10 25.10 11.37
CA LEU A 72 7.25 25.42 9.95
C LEU A 72 5.87 25.78 9.38
N PRO A 73 5.66 27.01 8.88
CA PRO A 73 4.41 27.38 8.23
C PRO A 73 4.30 26.67 6.88
N VAL A 74 3.23 25.91 6.69
CA VAL A 74 2.92 25.15 5.47
C VAL A 74 1.40 25.06 5.31
N GLN A 75 0.93 24.91 4.07
CA GLN A 75 -0.51 24.85 3.75
C GLN A 75 -0.99 23.43 3.44
N GLY A 76 -0.09 22.43 3.52
CA GLY A 76 -0.41 21.05 3.22
C GLY A 76 0.70 20.11 3.68
N VAL A 77 0.29 18.91 4.11
CA VAL A 77 1.19 17.85 4.57
C VAL A 77 0.85 16.57 3.80
N PHE A 78 1.87 15.96 3.20
CA PHE A 78 1.75 14.71 2.46
C PHE A 78 2.68 13.67 3.10
N LEU A 79 2.10 12.60 3.63
CA LEU A 79 2.87 11.52 4.26
C LEU A 79 3.33 10.52 3.21
N ALA A 80 4.65 10.44 3.01
CA ALA A 80 5.30 9.50 2.09
C ALA A 80 6.31 8.63 2.85
N ILE A 81 5.82 7.86 3.83
CA ILE A 81 6.65 7.06 4.76
C ILE A 81 6.70 5.56 4.43
N GLY A 82 6.08 5.17 3.31
CA GLY A 82 5.89 3.78 2.92
C GLY A 82 4.50 3.26 3.29
N HIS A 83 4.21 2.05 2.84
CA HIS A 83 2.92 1.39 3.03
C HIS A 83 3.15 0.07 3.75
N HIS A 84 2.16 -0.32 4.55
CA HIS A 84 2.14 -1.61 5.20
C HIS A 84 0.88 -2.35 4.73
N PRO A 85 1.00 -3.36 3.86
CA PRO A 85 -0.15 -4.12 3.40
C PRO A 85 -0.79 -4.86 4.60
N ASN A 86 -2.12 -4.91 4.65
CA ASN A 86 -2.85 -5.53 5.76
C ASN A 86 -2.90 -7.07 5.61
N THR A 87 -1.74 -7.71 5.67
CA THR A 87 -1.54 -9.14 5.39
C THR A 87 -1.08 -9.93 6.61
N ASP A 88 -1.06 -9.31 7.79
CA ASP A 88 -0.59 -9.92 9.04
C ASP A 88 -1.28 -11.25 9.35
N LEU A 89 -2.58 -11.36 9.07
CA LEU A 89 -3.37 -12.58 9.28
C LEU A 89 -2.92 -13.75 8.39
N PHE A 90 -2.27 -13.49 7.27
CA PHE A 90 -1.90 -14.50 6.26
C PHE A 90 -0.42 -14.85 6.26
N ARG A 91 0.37 -14.31 7.20
CA ARG A 91 1.80 -14.60 7.32
C ARG A 91 2.03 -16.09 7.58
N GLY A 92 2.84 -16.72 6.73
CA GLY A 92 3.14 -18.14 6.81
C GLY A 92 2.09 -19.04 6.16
N GLU A 93 0.93 -18.50 5.81
CA GLU A 93 -0.15 -19.22 5.13
C GLU A 93 -0.05 -19.04 3.61
N VAL A 94 0.02 -17.79 3.15
CA VAL A 94 0.20 -17.45 1.72
C VAL A 94 1.60 -16.89 1.47
N GLN A 95 2.12 -17.05 0.25
CA GLN A 95 3.37 -16.43 -0.16
C GLN A 95 3.22 -14.91 -0.16
N LEU A 96 4.12 -14.26 0.58
CA LEU A 96 4.28 -12.81 0.60
C LEU A 96 5.66 -12.45 0.03
N ASP A 97 5.79 -11.26 -0.54
CA ASP A 97 7.11 -10.70 -0.87
C ASP A 97 7.83 -10.15 0.38
N ASP A 98 9.05 -9.68 0.20
CA ASP A 98 9.88 -9.12 1.28
C ASP A 98 9.27 -7.85 1.92
N GLU A 99 8.31 -7.20 1.23
CA GLU A 99 7.59 -6.02 1.73
C GLU A 99 6.22 -6.37 2.37
N GLY A 100 5.83 -7.65 2.30
CA GLY A 100 4.61 -8.19 2.91
C GLY A 100 3.38 -8.20 2.00
N TYR A 101 3.51 -7.90 0.71
CA TYR A 101 2.40 -8.00 -0.25
C TYR A 101 2.17 -9.46 -0.63
N ILE A 102 0.91 -9.83 -0.86
CA ILE A 102 0.56 -11.16 -1.35
C ILE A 102 1.09 -11.30 -2.77
N LEU A 103 1.73 -12.44 -3.05
CA LEU A 103 2.21 -12.81 -4.37
C LEU A 103 1.22 -13.79 -5.03
N PRO A 104 0.39 -13.34 -6.00
CA PRO A 104 -0.40 -14.26 -6.80
C PRO A 104 0.50 -15.15 -7.65
N VAL A 105 0.20 -16.45 -7.70
CA VAL A 105 0.97 -17.45 -8.47
C VAL A 105 0.32 -17.76 -9.81
N GLU A 106 -1.01 -17.62 -9.91
CA GLU A 106 -1.76 -17.76 -11.15
C GLU A 106 -2.90 -16.73 -11.19
N ARG A 107 -2.78 -15.73 -12.06
CA ARG A 107 -3.72 -14.59 -12.15
C ARG A 107 -3.91 -13.91 -10.80
N THR A 108 -5.06 -14.10 -10.15
CA THR A 108 -5.38 -13.56 -8.83
C THR A 108 -5.27 -14.60 -7.72
N MET A 109 -5.03 -15.87 -8.04
CA MET A 109 -4.91 -16.95 -7.06
C MET A 109 -3.57 -16.88 -6.34
N THR A 110 -3.58 -17.04 -5.02
CA THR A 110 -2.38 -17.06 -4.17
C THR A 110 -1.72 -18.44 -4.21
N SER A 111 -0.67 -18.63 -3.41
CA SER A 111 -0.03 -19.95 -3.25
C SER A 111 -0.93 -21.03 -2.64
N ILE A 112 -2.11 -20.66 -2.10
CA ILE A 112 -3.12 -21.62 -1.63
C ILE A 112 -4.22 -21.72 -2.70
N ALA A 113 -4.45 -22.94 -3.21
CA ALA A 113 -5.50 -23.19 -4.17
C ALA A 113 -6.88 -22.79 -3.63
N GLY A 114 -7.63 -22.02 -4.42
CA GLY A 114 -8.95 -21.49 -4.04
C GLY A 114 -8.92 -20.23 -3.17
N VAL A 115 -7.74 -19.68 -2.88
CA VAL A 115 -7.58 -18.37 -2.22
C VAL A 115 -7.12 -17.35 -3.24
N PHE A 116 -7.74 -16.17 -3.25
CA PHE A 116 -7.49 -15.12 -4.25
C PHE A 116 -7.19 -13.79 -3.56
N ALA A 117 -6.32 -12.98 -4.18
CA ALA A 117 -5.94 -11.66 -3.70
C ALA A 117 -6.28 -10.58 -4.74
N ALA A 118 -6.69 -9.41 -4.26
CA ALA A 118 -7.08 -8.28 -5.09
C ALA A 118 -6.84 -6.95 -4.39
N GLY A 119 -6.53 -5.91 -5.17
CA GLY A 119 -6.27 -4.56 -4.67
C GLY A 119 -4.91 -4.43 -4.02
N ASP A 120 -4.75 -3.37 -3.22
CA ASP A 120 -3.46 -2.90 -2.70
C ASP A 120 -2.66 -3.96 -1.93
N VAL A 121 -3.31 -4.98 -1.35
CA VAL A 121 -2.60 -6.10 -0.69
C VAL A 121 -1.78 -6.96 -1.65
N ALA A 122 -2.03 -6.86 -2.96
CA ALA A 122 -1.31 -7.54 -4.03
C ALA A 122 -0.80 -6.57 -5.13
N ASP A 123 -0.92 -5.26 -4.92
CA ASP A 123 -0.46 -4.21 -5.85
C ASP A 123 0.43 -3.19 -5.13
N PRO A 124 1.76 -3.40 -5.08
CA PRO A 124 2.67 -2.44 -4.49
C PRO A 124 2.95 -1.23 -5.40
N TYR A 125 2.52 -1.26 -6.66
CA TYR A 125 2.92 -0.27 -7.68
C TYR A 125 1.86 0.80 -7.89
N TYR A 126 0.64 0.43 -8.30
CA TYR A 126 -0.35 1.42 -8.75
C TYR A 126 -1.17 1.98 -7.59
N ARG A 127 -1.74 1.12 -6.74
CA ARG A 127 -2.50 1.50 -5.53
C ARG A 127 -3.57 2.56 -5.82
N GLN A 128 -4.34 2.32 -6.88
CA GLN A 128 -5.42 3.20 -7.30
C GLN A 128 -6.77 2.49 -7.08
N ALA A 129 -7.79 3.26 -6.69
CA ALA A 129 -9.13 2.70 -6.51
C ALA A 129 -9.64 1.96 -7.77
N ILE A 130 -9.31 2.46 -8.96
CA ILE A 130 -9.73 1.83 -10.21
C ILE A 130 -8.97 0.54 -10.52
N THR A 131 -7.67 0.45 -10.18
CA THR A 131 -6.92 -0.80 -10.34
C THR A 131 -7.41 -1.84 -9.34
N ALA A 132 -7.61 -1.45 -8.08
CA ALA A 132 -8.17 -2.32 -7.05
C ALA A 132 -9.58 -2.83 -7.40
N ALA A 133 -10.45 -1.99 -7.97
CA ALA A 133 -11.77 -2.40 -8.43
C ALA A 133 -11.68 -3.44 -9.57
N ALA A 134 -10.78 -3.24 -10.53
CA ALA A 134 -10.54 -4.19 -11.60
C ALA A 134 -10.01 -5.53 -11.04
N ASP A 135 -9.10 -5.49 -10.08
CA ASP A 135 -8.56 -6.68 -9.41
C ASP A 135 -9.65 -7.45 -8.68
N GLY A 136 -10.54 -6.76 -7.97
CA GLY A 136 -11.69 -7.38 -7.30
C GLY A 136 -12.60 -8.11 -8.27
N ALA A 137 -12.89 -7.50 -9.43
CA ALA A 137 -13.66 -8.16 -10.48
C ALA A 137 -12.93 -9.39 -11.04
N ARG A 138 -11.62 -9.32 -11.26
CA ARG A 138 -10.79 -10.45 -11.70
C ARG A 138 -10.83 -11.60 -10.69
N ALA A 139 -10.60 -11.30 -9.41
CA ALA A 139 -10.60 -12.29 -8.34
C ALA A 139 -11.97 -12.96 -8.18
N ALA A 140 -13.07 -12.21 -8.28
CA ALA A 140 -14.41 -12.79 -8.25
C ALA A 140 -14.67 -13.74 -9.42
N MET A 141 -14.21 -13.38 -10.63
CA MET A 141 -14.34 -14.24 -11.81
C MET A 141 -13.48 -15.51 -11.73
N ASP A 142 -12.25 -15.39 -11.23
CA ASP A 142 -11.34 -16.52 -11.03
C ASP A 142 -11.88 -17.46 -9.94
N ALA A 143 -12.36 -16.91 -8.81
CA ALA A 143 -13.00 -17.68 -7.75
C ALA A 143 -14.23 -18.44 -8.22
N ARG A 144 -15.11 -17.78 -9.01
CA ARG A 144 -16.29 -18.45 -9.61
C ARG A 144 -15.88 -19.62 -10.50
N ARG A 145 -14.90 -19.42 -11.39
CA ARG A 145 -14.40 -20.47 -12.29
C ARG A 145 -13.78 -21.63 -11.52
N TRP A 146 -12.99 -21.34 -10.48
CA TRP A 146 -12.40 -22.35 -9.62
C TRP A 146 -13.48 -23.19 -8.94
N LEU A 147 -14.51 -22.54 -8.37
CA LEU A 147 -15.65 -23.24 -7.78
C LEU A 147 -16.39 -24.11 -8.81
N GLU A 148 -16.65 -23.62 -10.03
CA GLU A 148 -17.33 -24.40 -11.08
C GLU A 148 -16.55 -25.67 -11.45
N GLN A 149 -15.23 -25.59 -11.53
CA GLN A 149 -14.38 -26.74 -11.83
C GLN A 149 -14.36 -27.77 -10.69
N HIS A 150 -14.42 -27.32 -9.42
CA HIS A 150 -14.33 -28.18 -8.24
C HIS A 150 -15.70 -28.62 -7.70
N GLN A 151 -16.81 -28.02 -8.14
CA GLN A 151 -18.17 -28.45 -7.83
C GLN A 151 -18.63 -29.63 -8.70
N ILE A 152 -17.98 -29.88 -9.83
CA ILE A 152 -18.28 -31.04 -10.69
C ILE A 152 -17.82 -32.37 -10.02
N GLU A 153 -16.92 -32.33 -9.03
CA GLU A 153 -16.46 -33.53 -8.31
C GLU A 153 -17.35 -33.95 -7.11
N LYS A 154 -18.30 -33.12 -6.67
CA LYS A 154 -19.19 -33.45 -5.55
C LYS A 154 -20.66 -33.45 -5.96
N ARG A 155 -21.10 -34.55 -6.59
CA ARG A 155 -22.47 -35.09 -6.52
C ARG A 155 -22.48 -36.51 -7.10
N GLU A 156 -22.14 -37.52 -6.30
CA GLU A 156 -22.79 -38.82 -6.48
C GLU A 156 -24.19 -38.70 -5.87
N PRO A 157 -25.27 -38.97 -6.62
CA PRO A 157 -26.58 -39.04 -6.02
C PRO A 157 -26.59 -40.24 -5.06
N GLU A 158 -26.90 -39.98 -3.78
CA GLU A 158 -27.28 -41.04 -2.85
C GLU A 158 -28.38 -41.87 -3.53
N GLN A 159 -28.09 -43.16 -3.74
CA GLN A 159 -29.11 -44.10 -4.16
C GLN A 159 -30.15 -44.14 -3.05
N GLU A 160 -31.29 -43.46 -3.25
CA GLU A 160 -32.51 -43.74 -2.51
C GLU A 160 -32.76 -45.24 -2.64
N THR A 161 -32.38 -45.98 -1.60
CA THR A 161 -32.68 -47.39 -1.50
C THR A 161 -34.19 -47.43 -1.30
N ALA A 162 -34.92 -47.62 -2.40
CA ALA A 162 -36.35 -47.84 -2.37
C ALA A 162 -36.60 -48.98 -1.38
N GLY A 163 -37.11 -48.62 -0.20
CA GLY A 163 -37.59 -49.56 0.80
C GLY A 163 -38.69 -50.37 0.16
N SER A 164 -38.33 -51.53 -0.38
CA SER A 164 -39.29 -52.52 -0.85
C SER A 164 -40.06 -53.00 0.35
N VAL A 165 -41.32 -52.60 0.37
CA VAL A 165 -42.40 -53.12 1.21
C VAL A 165 -42.38 -54.65 1.16
N ARG A 166 -42.15 -55.30 2.31
CA ARG A 166 -42.98 -56.36 2.91
C ARG A 166 -42.32 -56.93 4.16
#